data_AF-A0A011M196-F1
#
_entry.id   AF-A0A011M196-F1
#
_cell.length_a   1.000
_cell.length_b   1.000
_cell.length_c   1.000
_cell.angle_alpha   90.00
_cell.angle_beta   90.00
_cell.angle_gamma   90.00
#
_symmetry.space_group_name_H-M   'P 1'
#
loop_
_entity.id
_entity.type
_entity.pdbx_description
1 polymer ?
#
loop_
_entity_poly.entity_id
_entity_poly.type
_entity_poly.pdbx_seq_one_letter_code
_entity_poly.pdbx_strand_id
1 'polypeptide(L)'
;MGLTNWAKSPYGKILKSDVAVAKNYLTAEELKELGLIVNAFLDLAERRARRKIPMTMEDWAKRLDIFLNADDLPLLANKGKISLESAKLHAESEFEKYRIVQDRLFESDFDKVLKEALLTENQYCPKL
;
A
#
# COMPACT_ATOMS: atom_id res chain seq x y z
N MET A 1 -0.90 4.70 12.15
CA MET A 1 -0.17 3.98 11.08
C MET A 1 -0.07 4.90 9.88
N GLY A 2 1.08 4.98 9.19
CA GLY A 2 1.28 5.89 8.06
C GLY A 2 0.83 5.37 6.69
N LEU A 3 -0.19 4.50 6.65
CA LEU A 3 -0.73 4.00 5.39
C LEU A 3 -1.57 5.10 4.71
N THR A 4 -1.39 5.25 3.41
CA THR A 4 -2.17 6.14 2.54
C THR A 4 -3.35 5.41 1.91
N ASN A 5 -3.21 4.10 1.69
CA ASN A 5 -4.26 3.25 1.11
C ASN A 5 -4.20 1.82 1.66
N TRP A 6 -5.33 1.10 1.66
CA TRP A 6 -5.44 -0.31 2.06
C TRP A 6 -6.69 -0.95 1.46
N ALA A 7 -6.81 -2.28 1.53
CA ALA A 7 -7.85 -3.03 0.80
C ALA A 7 -9.30 -2.58 1.08
N LYS A 8 -9.58 -2.05 2.27
CA LYS A 8 -10.90 -1.56 2.68
C LYS A 8 -10.95 -0.05 2.90
N SER A 9 -9.99 0.69 2.36
CA SER A 9 -9.97 2.15 2.44
C SER A 9 -11.20 2.77 1.75
N PRO A 10 -11.76 3.90 2.26
CA PRO A 10 -11.33 4.64 3.45
C PRO A 10 -12.07 4.23 4.74
N TYR A 11 -13.15 3.45 4.65
CA TYR A 11 -14.09 3.24 5.78
C TYR A 11 -13.89 1.92 6.55
N GLY A 12 -13.11 0.98 6.01
CA GLY A 12 -12.87 -0.31 6.63
C GLY A 12 -11.58 -0.38 7.44
N LYS A 13 -11.50 -1.38 8.32
CA LYS A 13 -10.30 -1.64 9.14
C LYS A 13 -9.07 -1.93 8.29
N ILE A 14 -7.92 -1.45 8.74
CA ILE A 14 -6.61 -1.87 8.28
C ILE A 14 -6.38 -3.30 8.78
N LEU A 15 -5.95 -4.18 7.87
CA LEU A 15 -5.59 -5.56 8.18
C LEU A 15 -4.08 -5.72 8.30
N LYS A 16 -3.66 -6.77 9.01
CA LYS A 16 -2.23 -7.12 9.15
C LYS A 16 -1.55 -7.31 7.80
N SER A 17 -2.26 -7.86 6.81
CA SER A 17 -1.77 -8.04 5.45
C SER A 17 -1.49 -6.72 4.73
N ASP A 18 -2.25 -5.66 5.01
CA ASP A 18 -2.12 -4.36 4.35
C ASP A 18 -0.82 -3.65 4.76
N VAL A 19 -0.39 -3.89 6.00
CA VAL A 19 0.80 -3.28 6.61
C VAL A 19 2.10 -3.82 6.03
N ALA A 20 2.07 -5.04 5.47
CA ALA A 20 3.24 -5.64 4.82
C ALA A 20 3.46 -5.15 3.38
N VAL A 21 2.50 -4.42 2.80
CA VAL A 21 2.54 -3.99 1.40
C VAL A 21 3.13 -2.58 1.30
N ALA A 22 4.33 -2.46 0.72
CA ALA A 22 5.01 -1.17 0.58
C ALA A 22 4.19 -0.12 -0.20
N LYS A 23 3.45 -0.54 -1.23
CA LYS A 23 2.59 0.35 -2.04
C LYS A 23 1.50 1.06 -1.23
N ASN A 24 1.08 0.49 -0.10
CA ASN A 24 0.06 1.05 0.78
C ASN A 24 0.55 2.28 1.57
N TYR A 25 1.84 2.58 1.50
CA TYR A 25 2.47 3.76 2.09
C TYR A 25 2.76 4.87 1.08
N LEU A 26 2.43 4.67 -0.21
CA LEU A 26 2.64 5.64 -1.26
C LEU A 26 1.38 6.47 -1.50
N THR A 27 1.55 7.77 -1.68
CA THR A 27 0.49 8.69 -2.12
C THR A 27 -0.03 8.32 -3.52
N ALA A 28 -1.17 8.92 -3.92
CA ALA A 28 -1.73 8.68 -5.24
C ALA A 28 -0.78 9.15 -6.35
N GLU A 29 -0.11 10.28 -6.14
CA GLU A 29 0.92 10.82 -7.02
C GLU A 29 2.12 9.87 -7.13
N GLU A 30 2.67 9.41 -6.01
CA GLU A 30 3.81 8.47 -6.01
C GLU A 30 3.46 7.12 -6.66
N LEU A 31 2.23 6.61 -6.46
CA LEU A 31 1.76 5.41 -7.14
C LEU A 31 1.66 5.60 -8.65
N LYS A 32 1.24 6.78 -9.10
CA LYS A 32 1.17 7.12 -10.52
C LYS A 32 2.56 7.19 -11.13
N GLU A 33 3.50 7.87 -10.47
CA GLU A 33 4.89 7.94 -10.91
C GLU A 33 5.53 6.54 -10.97
N LEU A 34 5.33 5.72 -9.93
CA LEU A 34 5.77 4.32 -9.94
C LEU A 34 5.21 3.55 -11.15
N GLY A 35 3.94 3.76 -11.49
CA GLY A 35 3.31 3.14 -12.65
C GLY A 35 3.95 3.57 -13.98
N LEU A 36 4.26 4.86 -14.13
CA LEU A 36 4.92 5.39 -15.34
C LEU A 36 6.31 4.78 -15.52
N ILE A 37 7.12 4.74 -14.47
CA ILE A 37 8.46 4.13 -14.45
C ILE A 37 8.40 2.66 -14.85
N VAL A 38 7.48 1.90 -14.25
CA VAL A 38 7.31 0.46 -14.52
C VAL A 38 6.91 0.22 -15.99
N ASN A 39 5.93 0.97 -16.50
CA ASN A 39 5.48 0.82 -17.89
C ASN A 39 6.61 1.14 -18.87
N ALA A 40 7.32 2.25 -18.67
CA ALA A 40 8.45 2.62 -19.53
C ALA A 40 9.56 1.56 -19.52
N PHE A 41 9.84 0.94 -18.36
CA PHE A 41 10.81 -0.14 -18.26
C PHE A 41 10.33 -1.42 -18.97
N LEU A 42 9.04 -1.76 -18.88
CA LEU A 42 8.47 -2.91 -19.60
C LEU A 42 8.52 -2.72 -21.12
N ASP A 43 8.23 -1.52 -21.63
CA ASP A 43 8.37 -1.20 -23.06
C ASP A 43 9.81 -1.38 -23.54
N LEU A 44 10.79 -0.95 -22.74
CA LEU A 44 12.21 -1.18 -23.00
C LEU A 44 12.53 -2.69 -23.05
N ALA A 45 11.98 -3.45 -22.11
CA ALA A 45 12.18 -4.88 -22.04
C ALA A 45 11.59 -5.60 -23.24
N GLU A 46 10.38 -5.23 -23.65
CA GLU A 46 9.70 -5.78 -24.81
C GLU A 46 10.48 -5.53 -26.10
N ARG A 47 10.99 -4.31 -26.31
CA ARG A 47 11.81 -3.98 -27.49
C ARG A 47 13.05 -4.88 -27.59
N ARG A 48 13.68 -5.20 -26.47
CA ARG A 48 14.85 -6.11 -26.43
C ARG A 48 14.45 -7.55 -26.69
N ALA A 49 13.35 -8.00 -26.09
CA ALA A 49 12.80 -9.34 -26.33
C ALA A 49 12.45 -9.54 -27.81
N ARG A 50 11.80 -8.56 -28.46
CA ARG A 50 11.49 -8.58 -29.91
C ARG A 50 12.75 -8.69 -30.79
N ARG A 51 13.87 -8.10 -30.35
CA ARG A 51 15.17 -8.21 -31.03
C ARG A 51 15.92 -9.51 -30.73
N LYS A 52 15.33 -10.42 -29.96
CA LYS A 52 15.93 -11.69 -29.53
C LYS A 52 17.30 -11.51 -28.86
N ILE A 53 17.45 -10.42 -28.09
CA ILE A 53 18.66 -10.18 -27.30
C ILE A 53 18.50 -10.99 -26.00
N PRO A 54 19.26 -12.08 -25.80
CA PRO A 54 19.19 -12.85 -24.57
C PRO A 54 19.68 -11.98 -23.40
N MET A 55 18.97 -12.03 -22.28
CA MET A 55 19.32 -11.30 -21.06
C MET A 55 19.03 -12.18 -19.85
N THR A 56 19.93 -12.15 -18.87
CA THR A 56 19.73 -12.78 -17.56
C THR A 56 18.98 -11.82 -16.62
N MET A 57 18.46 -12.35 -15.50
CA MET A 57 17.85 -11.51 -14.46
C MET A 57 18.84 -10.50 -13.86
N GLU A 58 20.13 -10.86 -13.78
CA GLU A 58 21.18 -9.94 -13.32
C GLU A 58 21.41 -8.79 -14.31
N ASP A 59 21.33 -9.07 -15.62
CA ASP A 59 21.45 -8.04 -16.64
C ASP A 59 20.27 -7.06 -16.59
N TRP A 60 19.06 -7.58 -16.33
CA TRP A 60 17.87 -6.74 -16.12
C TRP A 60 18.01 -5.83 -14.90
N ALA A 61 18.55 -6.34 -13.78
CA ALA A 61 18.79 -5.52 -12.59
C ALA A 61 19.77 -4.38 -12.89
N LYS A 62 20.93 -4.68 -13.49
CA LYS A 62 21.91 -3.65 -13.90
C LYS A 62 21.32 -2.66 -14.88
N ARG A 63 20.45 -3.11 -15.79
CA ARG A 63 19.80 -2.24 -16.78
C ARG A 63 18.77 -1.32 -16.15
N LEU A 64 18.05 -1.78 -15.13
CA LEU A 64 17.13 -0.96 -14.35
C LEU A 64 17.88 0.16 -13.64
N ASP A 65 19.03 -0.14 -13.03
CA ASP A 65 19.86 0.87 -12.37
C ASP A 65 20.31 1.98 -13.34
N ILE A 66 20.69 1.60 -14.58
CA ILE A 66 21.04 2.57 -15.63
C ILE A 66 19.81 3.39 -16.06
N PHE A 67 18.66 2.73 -16.20
CA PHE A 67 17.42 3.39 -16.60
C PHE A 67 16.98 4.45 -15.58
N LEU A 68 17.00 4.11 -14.29
CA LEU A 68 16.65 5.04 -13.22
C LEU A 68 17.61 6.23 -13.15
N ASN A 69 18.93 5.99 -13.22
CA ASN A 69 19.91 7.10 -13.26
C ASN A 69 19.72 8.02 -14.47
N ALA A 70 19.34 7.48 -15.63
CA ALA A 70 19.15 8.27 -16.84
C ALA A 70 17.92 9.18 -16.78
N ASP A 71 16.97 8.87 -15.88
CA ASP A 71 15.76 9.65 -15.60
C ASP A 71 15.93 10.53 -14.36
N ASP A 72 17.18 10.75 -13.91
CA ASP A 72 17.56 11.49 -12.70
C ASP A 72 16.90 10.95 -11.41
N LEU A 73 16.45 9.70 -11.42
CA LEU A 73 15.87 9.05 -10.24
C LEU A 73 16.98 8.51 -9.33
N PRO A 74 16.91 8.79 -8.01
CA PRO A 74 17.95 8.36 -7.09
C PRO A 74 17.96 6.85 -6.96
N LEU A 75 19.13 6.26 -7.22
CA LEU A 75 19.36 4.86 -6.90
C LEU A 75 19.48 4.63 -5.40
N LEU A 76 19.03 3.46 -4.97
CA LEU A 76 19.28 2.98 -3.62
C LEU A 76 20.76 2.62 -3.47
N ALA A 77 21.58 3.59 -3.06
CA ALA A 77 23.04 3.45 -2.98
C ALA A 77 23.51 2.31 -2.05
N ASN A 78 22.69 1.94 -1.07
CA ASN A 78 22.96 0.84 -0.15
C ASN A 78 21.86 -0.20 -0.26
N LYS A 79 22.22 -1.47 -0.44
CA LYS A 79 21.32 -2.59 -0.13
C LYS A 79 20.92 -2.39 1.33
N GLY A 80 19.65 -2.07 1.58
CA GLY A 80 19.18 -1.64 2.89
C GLY A 80 19.75 -2.54 3.99
N LYS A 81 20.24 -1.95 5.10
CA LYS A 81 20.77 -2.71 6.25
C LYS A 81 19.71 -3.62 6.89
N ILE A 82 18.45 -3.40 6.54
CA ILE A 82 17.28 -4.05 7.10
C ILE A 82 16.76 -5.04 6.06
N SER A 83 16.63 -6.31 6.45
CA SER A 83 16.02 -7.33 5.61
C SER A 83 14.52 -7.08 5.45
N LEU A 84 13.94 -7.59 4.35
CA LEU A 84 12.49 -7.53 4.14
C LEU A 84 11.71 -8.13 5.31
N GLU A 85 12.23 -9.23 5.87
CA GLU A 85 11.63 -9.90 7.03
C GLU A 85 11.65 -9.02 8.28
N SER A 86 12.77 -8.34 8.56
CA SER A 86 12.88 -7.44 9.70
C SER A 86 11.94 -6.23 9.55
N ALA A 87 11.87 -5.64 8.35
CA ALA A 87 10.94 -4.54 8.07
C ALA A 87 9.47 -4.98 8.23
N LYS A 88 9.13 -6.18 7.74
CA LYS A 88 7.79 -6.75 7.87
C LYS A 88 7.44 -7.00 9.34
N LEU A 89 8.33 -7.62 10.10
CA LEU A 89 8.12 -7.88 11.53
C LEU A 89 7.92 -6.58 12.31
N HIS A 90 8.73 -5.55 12.00
CA HIS A 90 8.57 -4.24 12.61
C HIS A 90 7.19 -3.64 12.31
N ALA A 91 6.79 -3.61 11.04
CA ALA A 91 5.48 -3.10 10.64
C ALA A 91 4.32 -3.87 11.30
N GLU A 92 4.42 -5.21 11.37
CA GLU A 92 3.45 -6.06 12.06
C GLU A 92 3.37 -5.75 13.56
N SER A 93 4.51 -5.54 14.23
CA SER A 93 4.53 -5.22 15.67
C SER A 93 3.91 -3.85 15.98
N GLU A 94 4.14 -2.85 15.12
CA GLU A 94 3.46 -1.55 15.24
C GLU A 94 1.96 -1.68 14.96
N PHE A 95 1.57 -2.55 14.02
CA PHE A 95 0.16 -2.83 13.77
C PHE A 95 -0.53 -3.47 14.98
N GLU A 96 0.10 -4.38 15.71
CA GLU A 96 -0.48 -5.00 16.91
C GLU A 96 -0.84 -3.95 17.99
N LYS A 97 0.02 -2.94 18.18
CA LYS A 97 -0.26 -1.80 19.07
C LYS A 97 -1.44 -0.98 18.56
N TYR A 98 -1.45 -0.68 17.26
CA TYR A 98 -2.50 0.10 16.63
C TYR A 98 -3.86 -0.61 16.62
N ARG A 99 -3.88 -1.95 16.47
CA ARG A 99 -5.10 -2.75 16.39
C ARG A 99 -6.02 -2.52 17.59
N ILE A 100 -5.45 -2.41 18.79
CA ILE A 100 -6.20 -2.17 20.03
C ILE A 100 -6.96 -0.84 19.95
N VAL A 101 -6.31 0.20 19.43
CA VAL A 101 -6.91 1.53 19.25
C VAL A 101 -7.98 1.49 18.16
N GLN A 102 -7.68 0.83 17.03
CA GLN A 102 -8.61 0.69 15.92
C GLN A 102 -9.89 -0.06 16.33
N ASP A 103 -9.76 -1.17 17.05
CA ASP A 103 -10.91 -1.97 17.47
C ASP A 103 -11.80 -1.21 18.46
N ARG A 104 -11.21 -0.35 19.30
CA ARG A 104 -11.96 0.48 20.25
C ARG A 104 -12.72 1.63 19.58
N LEU A 105 -12.19 2.17 18.49
CA LEU A 105 -12.79 3.30 17.76
C LEU A 105 -13.71 2.85 16.62
N PHE A 106 -13.67 1.58 16.24
CA PHE A 106 -14.42 1.08 15.10
C PHE A 106 -15.90 0.88 15.44
N GLU A 107 -16.77 1.59 14.73
CA GLU A 107 -18.21 1.40 14.73
C GLU A 107 -18.59 0.55 13.51
N SER A 108 -19.16 -0.65 13.75
CA SER A 108 -19.59 -1.54 12.67
C SER A 108 -20.74 -0.91 11.88
N ASP A 109 -20.90 -1.26 10.61
CA ASP A 109 -22.06 -0.82 9.84
C ASP A 109 -23.37 -1.34 10.45
N PHE A 110 -23.33 -2.48 11.13
CA PHE A 110 -24.45 -2.95 11.95
C PHE A 110 -24.77 -2.01 13.11
N ASP A 111 -23.74 -1.53 13.82
CA ASP A 111 -23.91 -0.60 14.95
C ASP A 111 -24.47 0.73 14.47
N LYS A 112 -24.03 1.21 13.30
CA LYS A 112 -24.57 2.43 12.66
C LYS A 112 -26.05 2.25 12.32
N VAL A 113 -26.42 1.15 11.66
CA VAL A 113 -27.81 0.87 11.29
C VAL A 113 -28.69 0.72 12.54
N LEU A 114 -28.21 0.03 13.57
CA LEU A 114 -28.94 -0.10 14.83
C LEU A 114 -29.18 1.27 15.47
N LYS A 115 -28.17 2.14 15.46
CA LYS A 115 -28.26 3.50 16.00
C LYS A 115 -29.22 4.37 15.20
N GLU A 116 -29.22 4.28 13.88
CA GLU A 116 -30.18 4.96 13.00
C GLU A 116 -31.61 4.45 13.24
N ALA A 117 -31.80 3.15 13.41
CA ALA A 117 -33.10 2.55 13.74
C ALA A 117 -33.62 3.05 15.10
N LEU A 118 -32.75 3.11 16.12
CA LEU A 118 -33.11 3.61 17.45
C LEU A 118 -33.38 5.13 17.46
N LEU A 119 -32.70 5.91 16.61
CA LEU A 119 -32.94 7.35 16.47
C LEU A 119 -34.29 7.63 15.77
N THR A 120 -34.67 6.81 14.79
CA THR A 120 -35.94 6.96 14.07
C THR A 120 -37.15 6.53 14.92
N GLU A 121 -37.03 5.52 15.79
CA GLU A 121 -38.08 5.15 16.77
C GLU A 121 -38.39 6.29 17.76
N ASN A 122 -37.37 6.98 18.28
CA ASN A 122 -37.56 8.12 19.19
C ASN A 122 -38.17 9.36 18.51
N GLN A 123 -38.15 9.44 17.18
CA GLN A 123 -38.71 10.55 16.42
C GLN A 123 -40.22 10.40 16.17
N TYR A 124 -40.74 9.16 16.20
CA TYR A 124 -42.16 8.86 15.95
C TYR A 124 -42.97 8.53 17.21
N CYS A 125 -42.33 8.26 18.34
CA CYS A 125 -43.03 8.06 19.62
C CYS A 125 -42.42 8.97 20.71
N PRO A 126 -42.89 10.22 20.84
CA PRO A 126 -42.52 11.05 21.98
C PRO A 126 -43.08 10.36 23.23
N LYS A 127 -42.21 9.98 24.16
CA LYS A 127 -42.64 9.42 25.45
C LYS A 127 -43.60 10.41 26.12
N LEU A 128 -44.83 9.95 26.37
CA LEU A 128 -45.83 10.60 27.23
C LEU A 128 -45.27 10.85 28.64
#